data_AF-T0Y7Z2-F1
#
_entry.id   AF-T0Y7Z2-F1
#
_cell.length_a   1.000
_cell.length_b   1.000
_cell.length_c   1.000
_cell.angle_alpha   90.00
_cell.angle_beta   90.00
_cell.angle_gamma   90.00
#
_symmetry.space_group_name_H-M   'P 1'
#
loop_
_entity.id
_entity.type
_entity.pdbx_description
1 polymer ?
#
loop_
_entity_poly.entity_id
_entity_poly.type
_entity_poly.pdbx_seq_one_letter_code
_entity_poly.pdbx_strand_id
1 'polypeptide(L)'
;MRLIYEEFFLLEFLMFQKKSDIRAQGRPNRYRIASADFAHFTASLPFHLTNAQKKVMGEISKDLENDYPMNRLLLGDVGSGKTVVAAWALYLAIKSGFQCALMAPTEILAKQHEKTLSHLFSPLGLTPSLLTNSVKGAERKAIVSGV
;
A
#
# COMPACT_ATOMS: atom_id res chain seq x y z
N MET A 1 0.29 36.59 16.41
CA MET A 1 0.54 36.53 14.95
C MET A 1 1.97 36.06 14.63
N ARG A 2 3.03 36.69 15.15
CA ARG A 2 4.43 36.27 14.88
C ARG A 2 4.76 34.83 15.30
N LEU A 3 4.37 34.43 16.51
CA LEU A 3 4.64 33.07 17.03
C LEU A 3 4.01 31.97 16.17
N ILE A 4 2.75 32.14 15.77
CA ILE A 4 2.02 31.17 14.92
C ILE A 4 2.70 31.02 13.54
N TYR A 5 3.22 32.11 12.97
CA TYR A 5 3.95 32.05 11.71
C TYR A 5 5.30 31.34 11.87
N GLU A 6 6.05 31.65 12.93
CA GLU A 6 7.34 31.00 13.22
C GLU A 6 7.18 29.49 13.45
N GLU A 7 6.13 29.07 14.17
CA GLU A 7 5.80 27.66 14.39
C GLU A 7 5.40 26.95 13.08
N PHE A 8 4.55 27.58 12.27
CA PHE A 8 4.14 27.01 10.98
C PHE A 8 5.32 26.91 10.01
N PHE A 9 6.16 27.94 9.95
CA PHE A 9 7.39 27.94 9.15
C PHE A 9 8.34 26.81 9.60
N LEU A 10 8.54 26.65 10.91
CA LEU A 10 9.38 25.59 11.44
C LEU A 10 8.83 24.20 11.07
N LEU A 11 7.52 23.99 11.16
CA LEU A 11 6.88 22.74 10.74
C LEU A 11 7.12 22.44 9.26
N GLU A 12 6.83 23.40 8.38
CA GLU A 12 7.04 23.26 6.93
C GLU A 12 8.50 22.98 6.59
N PHE A 13 9.44 23.70 7.22
CA PHE A 13 10.87 23.49 7.04
C PHE A 13 11.31 22.09 7.46
N LEU A 14 10.87 21.62 8.63
CA LEU A 14 11.16 20.27 9.12
C LEU A 14 10.54 19.19 8.21
N MET A 15 9.32 19.40 7.70
CA MET A 15 8.69 18.48 6.75
C MET A 15 9.43 18.43 5.42
N PHE A 16 9.91 19.57 4.93
CA PHE A 16 10.73 19.62 3.72
C PHE A 16 12.06 18.89 3.92
N GLN A 17 12.75 19.12 5.04
CA GLN A 17 14.01 18.45 5.36
C GLN A 17 13.80 16.92 5.40
N LYS A 18 12.79 16.43 6.13
CA LYS A 18 12.46 15.00 6.17
C LYS A 18 12.18 14.42 4.78
N LYS A 19 11.43 15.13 3.93
CA LYS A 19 11.16 14.68 2.55
C LYS A 19 12.44 14.63 1.72
N SER A 20 13.31 15.62 1.87
CA SER A 20 14.61 15.66 1.19
C SER A 20 15.50 14.51 1.63
N ASP A 21 15.57 14.21 2.93
CA ASP A 21 16.38 13.11 3.47
C ASP A 21 15.91 11.75 2.93
N ILE A 22 14.61 11.50 2.89
CA ILE A 22 14.04 10.26 2.32
C ILE A 22 14.38 10.14 0.83
N ARG A 23 14.35 11.25 0.08
CA ARG A 23 14.72 11.25 -1.35
C ARG A 23 16.23 11.04 -1.54
N ALA A 24 17.05 11.63 -0.68
CA ALA A 24 18.50 11.54 -0.75
C ALA A 24 19.04 10.16 -0.36
N GLN A 25 18.36 9.44 0.55
CA GLN A 25 18.68 8.04 0.86
C GLN A 25 18.64 7.17 -0.40
N GLY A 26 17.71 7.48 -1.31
CA GLY A 26 17.49 6.73 -2.53
C GLY A 26 17.06 5.28 -2.25
N ARG A 27 16.50 4.65 -3.28
CA ARG A 27 16.27 3.21 -3.30
C ARG A 27 16.41 2.77 -4.75
N PRO A 28 17.23 1.75 -5.07
CA PRO A 28 17.23 1.21 -6.42
C PRO A 28 15.81 0.74 -6.74
N ASN A 29 15.19 1.34 -7.77
CA ASN A 29 13.88 0.90 -8.20
C ASN A 29 13.99 -0.55 -8.70
N ARG A 30 13.19 -1.41 -8.07
CA ARG A 30 13.12 -2.84 -8.35
C ARG A 30 11.67 -3.26 -8.68
N TYR A 31 10.75 -2.31 -8.74
CA TYR A 31 9.38 -2.55 -9.20
C TYR A 31 9.37 -2.78 -10.70
N ARG A 32 8.65 -3.83 -11.12
CA ARG A 32 8.46 -4.19 -12.53
C ARG A 32 6.96 -4.14 -12.80
N ILE A 33 6.47 -2.97 -13.20
CA ILE A 33 5.05 -2.75 -13.47
C ILE A 33 4.82 -2.83 -14.97
N ALA A 34 4.08 -3.85 -15.41
CA ALA A 34 3.67 -3.98 -16.80
C ALA A 34 2.33 -3.28 -17.03
N SER A 35 2.10 -2.75 -18.23
CA SER A 35 0.80 -2.20 -18.63
C SER A 35 -0.34 -3.23 -18.50
N ALA A 36 -0.02 -4.51 -18.73
CA ALA A 36 -0.95 -5.62 -18.60
C ALA A 36 -1.38 -5.90 -17.15
N ASP A 37 -0.58 -5.52 -16.15
CA ASP A 37 -0.91 -5.77 -14.73
C ASP A 37 -2.21 -5.07 -14.33
N PHE A 38 -2.45 -3.87 -14.85
CA PHE A 38 -3.68 -3.13 -14.59
C PHE A 38 -4.90 -3.83 -15.21
N ALA A 39 -4.78 -4.29 -16.45
CA ALA A 39 -5.85 -5.02 -17.13
C ALA A 39 -6.16 -6.34 -16.40
N HIS A 40 -5.12 -7.08 -16.01
CA HIS A 40 -5.26 -8.34 -15.29
C HIS A 40 -5.91 -8.16 -13.91
N PHE A 41 -5.46 -7.18 -13.13
CA PHE A 41 -6.05 -6.87 -11.83
C PHE A 41 -7.49 -6.38 -11.94
N THR A 42 -7.80 -5.53 -12.92
CA THR A 42 -9.16 -4.99 -13.05
C THR A 42 -10.15 -6.03 -13.58
N ALA A 43 -9.71 -6.96 -14.41
CA ALA A 43 -10.53 -8.08 -14.89
C ALA A 43 -10.90 -9.07 -13.77
N SER A 44 -10.09 -9.17 -12.70
CA SER A 44 -10.38 -10.06 -11.57
C SER A 44 -11.36 -9.48 -10.55
N LEU A 45 -11.72 -8.20 -10.66
CA LEU A 45 -12.60 -7.54 -9.69
C LEU A 45 -14.07 -7.86 -9.95
N PRO A 46 -14.87 -8.10 -8.90
CA PRO A 46 -16.32 -8.34 -9.04
C PRO A 46 -17.13 -7.05 -9.29
N PHE A 47 -16.47 -5.92 -9.53
CA PHE A 47 -17.07 -4.61 -9.73
C PHE A 47 -16.20 -3.73 -10.63
N HIS A 48 -16.77 -2.65 -11.14
CA HIS A 48 -16.04 -1.67 -11.93
C HIS A 48 -15.43 -0.57 -11.04
N LEU A 49 -14.18 -0.21 -11.34
CA LEU A 49 -13.51 0.91 -10.68
C LEU A 49 -14.06 2.26 -11.14
N THR A 50 -14.17 3.19 -10.20
CA THR A 50 -14.48 4.59 -10.52
C THR A 50 -13.28 5.27 -11.18
N ASN A 51 -13.53 6.36 -11.92
CA ASN A 51 -12.46 7.15 -12.53
C ASN A 51 -11.47 7.69 -11.50
N ALA A 52 -11.95 8.06 -10.31
CA ALA A 52 -11.10 8.50 -9.20
C ALA A 52 -10.16 7.38 -8.73
N GLN A 53 -10.67 6.15 -8.56
CA GLN A 53 -9.84 5.00 -8.17
C GLN A 53 -8.78 4.71 -9.24
N LYS A 54 -9.16 4.69 -10.53
CA LYS A 54 -8.21 4.46 -11.64
C LYS A 54 -7.11 5.51 -11.67
N LYS A 55 -7.47 6.79 -11.48
CA LYS A 55 -6.51 7.89 -11.40
C LYS A 55 -5.49 7.67 -10.28
N VAL A 56 -5.97 7.41 -9.06
CA VAL A 56 -5.11 7.21 -7.89
C VAL A 56 -4.24 5.95 -8.03
N MET A 57 -4.78 4.87 -8.60
CA MET A 57 -4.01 3.66 -8.91
C MET A 57 -2.86 3.96 -9.87
N GLY A 58 -3.09 4.78 -10.90
CA GLY A 58 -2.04 5.24 -11.82
C GLY A 58 -0.99 6.13 -11.14
N GLU A 59 -1.40 7.00 -10.22
CA GLU A 59 -0.46 7.80 -9.41
C GLU A 59 0.40 6.93 -8.48
N ILE A 60 -0.18 5.89 -7.88
CA ILE A 60 0.55 4.90 -7.07
C ILE A 60 1.56 4.15 -7.93
N SER A 61 1.17 3.66 -9.12
CA SER A 61 2.08 2.96 -10.02
C SER A 61 3.30 3.82 -10.36
N LYS A 62 3.07 5.09 -10.74
CA LYS A 62 4.15 6.03 -11.04
C LYS A 62 5.06 6.31 -9.84
N ASP A 63 4.50 6.34 -8.63
CA ASP A 63 5.30 6.64 -7.44
C ASP A 63 6.14 5.44 -6.98
N LEU A 64 5.64 4.22 -7.20
CA LEU A 64 6.40 2.99 -6.96
C LEU A 64 7.58 2.84 -7.93
N GLU A 65 7.52 3.46 -9.11
CA GLU A 65 8.60 3.46 -10.11
C GLU A 65 9.71 4.49 -9.83
N ASN A 66 9.57 5.34 -8.81
CA ASN A 66 10.60 6.31 -8.47
C ASN A 66 11.80 5.65 -7.75
N ASP A 67 12.97 6.28 -7.86
CA ASP A 67 14.20 5.88 -7.16
C ASP A 67 14.22 6.32 -5.68
N TYR A 68 13.06 6.60 -5.10
CA TYR A 68 12.87 6.91 -3.69
C TYR A 68 11.58 6.26 -3.18
N PRO A 69 11.47 5.97 -1.87
CA PRO A 69 10.28 5.33 -1.32
C PRO A 69 9.00 6.13 -1.54
N MET A 70 7.93 5.47 -2.01
CA MET A 70 6.57 6.03 -2.02
C MET A 70 6.12 6.32 -0.57
N ASN A 71 5.75 7.57 -0.29
CA ASN A 71 5.13 7.98 0.97
C ASN A 71 3.87 8.80 0.69
N ARG A 72 2.73 8.10 0.63
CA ARG A 72 1.43 8.67 0.23
C ARG A 72 0.37 8.48 1.31
N LEU A 73 -0.48 9.49 1.46
CA LEU A 73 -1.71 9.42 2.23
C LEU A 73 -2.89 9.25 1.27
N LEU A 74 -3.55 8.09 1.35
CA LEU A 74 -4.77 7.82 0.59
C LEU A 74 -6.01 8.31 1.37
N LEU A 75 -6.55 9.46 0.99
CA LEU A 75 -7.74 10.05 1.61
C LEU A 75 -9.00 9.72 0.80
N GLY A 76 -10.09 9.46 1.51
CA GLY A 76 -11.41 9.26 0.92
C GLY A 76 -12.43 8.82 1.97
N ASP A 77 -13.71 9.06 1.71
CA ASP A 77 -14.79 8.76 2.66
C ASP A 77 -14.90 7.27 2.97
N VAL A 78 -15.60 6.93 4.07
CA VAL A 78 -15.96 5.54 4.37
C VAL A 78 -16.76 4.97 3.20
N GLY A 79 -16.39 3.78 2.71
CA GLY A 79 -17.04 3.16 1.55
C GLY A 79 -16.49 3.57 0.17
N SER A 80 -15.59 4.54 0.06
CA SER A 80 -14.99 4.96 -1.23
C SER A 80 -14.07 3.93 -1.93
N GLY A 81 -13.91 2.75 -1.34
CA GLY A 81 -13.09 1.68 -1.92
C GLY A 81 -11.58 1.84 -1.72
N LYS A 82 -11.12 2.53 -0.67
CA LYS A 82 -9.68 2.65 -0.35
C LYS A 82 -8.95 1.29 -0.31
N THR A 83 -9.64 0.25 0.14
CA THR A 83 -9.09 -1.11 0.20
C THR A 83 -8.70 -1.66 -1.16
N VAL A 84 -9.46 -1.40 -2.25
CA VAL A 84 -9.08 -1.90 -3.58
C VAL A 84 -7.86 -1.15 -4.14
N VAL A 85 -7.74 0.14 -3.84
CA VAL A 85 -6.56 0.94 -4.20
C VAL A 85 -5.32 0.47 -3.42
N ALA A 86 -5.47 0.13 -2.14
CA ALA A 86 -4.39 -0.49 -1.37
C ALA A 86 -4.02 -1.89 -1.90
N ALA A 87 -5.02 -2.71 -2.26
CA ALA A 87 -4.81 -4.01 -2.86
C ALA A 87 -4.03 -3.93 -4.19
N TRP A 88 -4.27 -2.89 -4.98
CA TRP A 88 -3.47 -2.61 -6.18
C TRP A 88 -1.99 -2.37 -5.87
N ALA A 89 -1.68 -1.55 -4.87
CA ALA A 89 -0.30 -1.30 -4.45
C ALA A 89 0.39 -2.59 -3.97
N LEU A 90 -0.32 -3.41 -3.20
CA LEU A 90 0.17 -4.71 -2.73
C LEU A 90 0.41 -5.66 -3.90
N TYR A 91 -0.52 -5.72 -4.86
CA TYR A 91 -0.42 -6.57 -6.05
C TYR A 91 0.82 -6.23 -6.88
N LEU A 92 1.07 -4.96 -7.16
CA LEU A 92 2.25 -4.50 -7.89
C LEU A 92 3.57 -4.88 -7.20
N ALA A 93 3.61 -4.73 -5.89
CA ALA A 93 4.75 -5.12 -5.09
C ALA A 93 4.99 -6.63 -5.11
N ILE A 94 3.94 -7.44 -4.96
CA ILE A 94 4.02 -8.90 -5.04
C ILE A 94 4.51 -9.35 -6.42
N LYS A 95 3.95 -8.78 -7.49
CA LYS A 95 4.37 -9.05 -8.88
C LYS A 95 5.84 -8.70 -9.15
N SER A 96 6.36 -7.73 -8.41
CA SER A 96 7.77 -7.34 -8.47
C SER A 96 8.69 -8.20 -7.57
N GLY A 97 8.16 -9.26 -6.94
CA GLY A 97 8.92 -10.19 -6.10
C GLY A 97 9.12 -9.72 -4.66
N PHE A 98 8.32 -8.76 -4.19
CA PHE A 98 8.36 -8.30 -2.80
C PHE A 98 7.33 -8.99 -1.92
N GLN A 99 7.68 -9.14 -0.65
CA GLN A 99 6.71 -9.35 0.41
C GLN A 99 6.07 -8.02 0.81
N CYS A 100 4.79 -8.07 1.18
CA CYS A 100 4.01 -6.91 1.53
C CYS A 100 3.26 -7.13 2.83
N ALA A 101 3.03 -6.04 3.58
CA ALA A 101 2.22 -6.06 4.78
C ALA A 101 1.15 -4.97 4.70
N LEU A 102 -0.08 -5.32 5.09
CA LEU A 102 -1.14 -4.35 5.39
C LEU A 102 -1.34 -4.31 6.90
N MET A 103 -1.10 -3.16 7.50
CA MET A 103 -1.22 -2.97 8.95
C MET A 103 -2.60 -2.38 9.30
N ALA A 104 -3.16 -2.84 10.41
CA ALA A 104 -4.42 -2.34 10.96
C ALA A 104 -4.28 -2.11 12.46
N PRO A 105 -5.00 -1.15 13.06
CA PRO A 105 -4.79 -0.76 14.46
C PRO A 105 -5.37 -1.76 15.46
N THR A 106 -6.25 -2.67 15.04
CA THR A 106 -6.84 -3.70 15.90
C THR A 106 -6.90 -5.05 15.19
N GLU A 107 -6.90 -6.14 15.95
CA GLU A 107 -7.01 -7.50 15.39
C GLU A 107 -8.33 -7.72 14.63
N ILE A 108 -9.41 -7.07 15.08
CA ILE A 108 -10.72 -7.15 14.42
C ILE A 108 -10.64 -6.55 13.01
N LEU A 109 -10.04 -5.36 12.86
CA LEU A 109 -9.84 -4.73 11.56
C LEU A 109 -8.85 -5.52 10.69
N ALA A 110 -7.78 -6.07 11.28
CA ALA A 110 -6.85 -6.92 10.57
C ALA A 110 -7.55 -8.15 9.96
N LYS A 111 -8.41 -8.83 10.73
CA LYS A 111 -9.25 -9.95 10.24
C LYS A 111 -10.22 -9.52 9.14
N GLN A 112 -10.81 -8.33 9.24
CA GLN A 112 -11.70 -7.81 8.19
C GLN A 112 -10.95 -7.53 6.88
N HIS A 113 -9.75 -6.94 6.99
CA HIS A 113 -8.88 -6.71 5.86
C HIS A 113 -8.39 -8.00 5.22
N GLU A 114 -7.99 -8.99 6.02
CA GLU A 114 -7.58 -10.31 5.52
C GLU A 114 -8.71 -10.96 4.72
N LYS A 115 -9.94 -11.04 5.25
CA LYS A 115 -11.10 -11.55 4.51
C LYS A 115 -11.35 -10.81 3.19
N THR A 116 -11.27 -9.48 3.21
CA THR A 116 -11.52 -8.66 2.02
C THR A 116 -10.41 -8.86 0.98
N LEU A 117 -9.15 -8.87 1.39
CA LEU A 117 -8.01 -9.12 0.52
C LEU A 117 -8.06 -10.54 -0.05
N SER A 118 -8.38 -11.56 0.76
CA SER A 118 -8.55 -12.93 0.29
C SER A 118 -9.57 -13.03 -0.83
N HIS A 119 -10.70 -12.33 -0.72
CA HIS A 119 -11.68 -12.27 -1.80
C HIS A 119 -11.13 -11.59 -3.06
N LEU A 120 -10.42 -10.46 -2.93
CA LEU A 120 -9.88 -9.71 -4.07
C LEU A 120 -8.73 -10.46 -4.77
N PHE A 121 -7.96 -11.24 -4.01
CA PHE A 121 -6.73 -11.90 -4.44
C PHE A 121 -6.91 -13.37 -4.84
N SER A 122 -7.98 -14.03 -4.40
CA SER A 122 -8.29 -15.42 -4.77
C SER A 122 -8.30 -15.65 -6.29
N PRO A 123 -8.93 -14.81 -7.14
CA PRO A 123 -8.89 -15.02 -8.59
C PRO A 123 -7.51 -14.78 -9.21
N LEU A 124 -6.60 -14.14 -8.48
CA LEU A 124 -5.21 -13.89 -8.88
C LEU A 124 -4.25 -14.96 -8.36
N GLY A 125 -4.75 -15.98 -7.64
CA GLY A 125 -3.94 -17.04 -7.03
C GLY A 125 -3.07 -16.56 -5.86
N LEU A 126 -3.45 -15.46 -5.21
CA LEU A 126 -2.71 -14.87 -4.10
C LEU A 126 -3.45 -15.09 -2.78
N THR A 127 -2.73 -15.48 -1.73
CA THR A 127 -3.31 -15.77 -0.41
C THR A 127 -2.67 -14.89 0.66
N PRO A 128 -3.37 -13.87 1.17
CA PRO A 128 -2.87 -13.08 2.29
C PRO A 128 -2.92 -13.91 3.58
N SER A 129 -1.94 -13.72 4.45
CA SER A 129 -1.88 -14.37 5.77
C SER A 129 -2.05 -13.34 6.89
N LEU A 130 -2.75 -13.71 7.96
CA LEU A 130 -2.98 -12.85 9.11
C LEU A 130 -1.87 -13.05 10.16
N LEU A 131 -1.18 -11.97 10.53
CA LEU A 131 -0.20 -11.97 11.62
C LEU A 131 -0.67 -11.09 12.78
N THR A 132 -1.11 -11.72 13.87
CA THR A 132 -1.51 -11.05 15.12
C THR A 132 -0.72 -11.60 16.32
N ASN A 133 -0.97 -11.05 17.52
CA ASN A 133 -0.28 -11.52 18.72
C ASN A 133 -0.74 -12.93 19.16
N SER A 134 -1.92 -13.36 18.70
CA SER A 134 -2.43 -14.71 18.92
C SER A 134 -1.71 -15.78 18.09
N VAL A 135 -1.06 -15.40 16.97
CA VAL A 135 -0.32 -16.33 16.10
C VAL A 135 1.06 -16.61 16.68
N LYS A 136 1.32 -17.87 17.04
CA LYS A 136 2.50 -18.30 17.81
C LYS A 136 3.22 -19.48 17.16
N GLY A 137 4.45 -19.73 17.62
CA GLY A 137 5.19 -20.94 17.29
C GLY A 137 5.55 -21.07 15.80
N ALA A 138 5.30 -22.25 15.24
CA ALA A 138 5.67 -22.60 13.87
C ALA A 138 4.88 -21.80 12.82
N GLU A 139 3.60 -21.52 13.06
CA GLU A 139 2.73 -20.75 12.15
C GLU A 139 3.27 -19.33 11.93
N ARG A 140 3.68 -18.66 13.02
CA ARG A 140 4.31 -17.33 12.93
C ARG A 140 5.57 -17.35 12.07
N LYS A 141 6.42 -18.37 12.23
CA LYS A 141 7.66 -18.49 11.44
C LYS A 141 7.35 -18.66 9.96
N ALA A 142 6.37 -19.50 9.62
CA ALA A 142 5.94 -19.72 8.24
C ALA A 142 5.46 -18.41 7.58
N ILE A 143 4.60 -17.65 8.27
CA ILE A 143 4.07 -16.37 7.76
C ILE A 143 5.19 -15.35 7.55
N VAL A 144 6.14 -15.26 8.48
CA VAL A 144 7.26 -14.30 8.37
C VAL A 144 8.24 -14.72 7.27
N SER A 145 8.44 -16.01 7.02
CA SER A 145 9.27 -16.46 5.90
C SER A 145 8.62 -16.25 4.53
N GLY A 146 7.28 -16.11 4.48
CA GLY A 146 6.49 -15.93 3.26
C GLY A 146 6.70 -17.05 2.24
N VAL A 147 6.70 -18.30 2.75
CA VAL A 147 6.67 -19.55 1.98
C VAL A 147 5.21 -19.94 1.74
#